data_AF-A0A4U0ZNA8-F1
#
_entry.id   AF-A0A4U0ZNA8-F1
#
_cell.length_a   1.000
_cell.length_b   1.000
_cell.length_c   1.000
_cell.angle_alpha   90.00
_cell.angle_beta   90.00
_cell.angle_gamma   90.00
#
_symmetry.space_group_name_H-M   'P 1'
#
loop_
_entity.id
_entity.type
_entity.pdbx_description
1 polymer ?
#
loop_
_entity_poly.entity_id
_entity_poly.type
_entity_poly.pdbx_seq_one_letter_code
_entity_poly.pdbx_strand_id
1 'polypeptide(L)'
;MSITTNVMSKKVKIMHNGSSEFDLDSRQTLLEKATLYSKPCSFRTGELIMSPVEGGKAFYYVGKGSVEVSYKDQNDTRITVALIGEGEFFGEIGFFDGESRVRDIKANSDVEVGIFDQTTMDTMQKQDPRLYMDFLVYMTRKICRKFRRIAGEREPVHSYADSLATRRSVRYSDSKPLPPSLIHSKGWHFISSRMEKCKAGLFDISHQLQQKEARGERDEPLERQCINLVVELNGSLGDFQQAMQGSGYEEVMWGYVFKEFYPYLMRSQFAERAYFKPKGYAGDFLMMEHIYANIPKGEGRLGELIDIFCLERPGSLAIHGRRQLIKQELSRISDELHQRGEKTRIMNLACGPNRELFDFLEQCEHTESVEALCVDIDAEALRYTNQYVNVFPHMASIRLMSENVIKWSLGRVSHEMGEMDIIYSAGLCDYLDIRLFRALVTQCYKHLRPGGSLLLGNFTAYPDSLFLDKILKWELIYRNAEDLKEIFAPTPFGENVTILAEKENVNLFALATKV
;
A
#
# COMPACT_ATOMS: atom_id res chain seq x y z
N MET A 1 -53.41 -17.98 27.75
CA MET A 1 -52.49 -17.04 28.41
C MET A 1 -51.25 -16.90 27.53
N SER A 2 -51.23 -15.89 26.67
CA SER A 2 -50.09 -15.56 25.83
C SER A 2 -49.90 -14.06 25.94
N ILE A 3 -48.86 -13.66 26.65
CA ILE A 3 -48.53 -12.26 26.94
C ILE A 3 -47.80 -11.71 25.71
N THR A 4 -48.47 -10.82 24.98
CA THR A 4 -47.91 -9.98 23.93
C THR A 4 -47.20 -8.80 24.60
N THR A 5 -45.86 -8.85 24.72
CA THR A 5 -45.06 -7.69 25.11
C THR A 5 -44.62 -6.90 23.88
N ASN A 6 -45.35 -5.82 23.68
CA ASN A 6 -45.10 -4.74 22.73
C ASN A 6 -43.93 -3.88 23.26
N VAL A 7 -42.77 -3.90 22.60
CA VAL A 7 -41.66 -2.98 22.94
C VAL A 7 -41.53 -1.94 21.83
N MET A 8 -42.14 -0.78 22.06
CA MET A 8 -41.91 0.45 21.32
C MET A 8 -40.45 0.88 21.44
N SER A 9 -39.78 1.07 20.30
CA SER A 9 -38.46 1.70 20.20
C SER A 9 -38.58 3.21 20.40
N LYS A 10 -38.39 3.69 21.64
CA LYS A 10 -38.14 5.12 21.90
C LYS A 10 -36.77 5.48 21.31
N LYS A 11 -36.77 6.22 20.19
CA LYS A 11 -35.59 6.98 19.72
C LYS A 11 -35.20 7.98 20.81
N VAL A 12 -34.15 7.67 21.56
CA VAL A 12 -33.49 8.65 22.43
C VAL A 12 -32.75 9.62 21.51
N LYS A 13 -33.26 10.85 21.44
CA LYS A 13 -32.60 11.98 20.79
C LYS A 13 -31.43 12.38 21.68
N ILE A 14 -30.24 11.84 21.40
CA ILE A 14 -29.01 12.27 22.07
C ILE A 14 -28.75 13.71 21.58
N MET A 15 -29.02 14.68 22.46
CA MET A 15 -28.58 16.05 22.26
C MET A 15 -27.05 16.05 22.29
N HIS A 16 -26.43 16.35 21.15
CA HIS A 16 -25.02 16.74 21.08
C HIS A 16 -24.89 18.09 21.78
N ASN A 17 -24.70 18.07 23.11
CA ASN A 17 -24.16 19.22 23.82
C ASN A 17 -22.64 19.23 23.62
N GLY A 18 -22.14 20.41 23.25
CA GLY A 18 -20.80 20.71 22.77
C GLY A 18 -19.67 19.84 23.35
N SER A 19 -18.96 19.19 22.43
CA SER A 19 -17.55 18.87 22.64
C SER A 19 -16.80 20.17 22.93
N SER A 20 -16.39 20.37 24.18
CA SER A 20 -15.44 21.41 24.53
C SER A 20 -14.12 21.12 23.81
N GLU A 21 -13.93 21.74 22.64
CA GLU A 21 -12.61 21.95 22.09
C GLU A 21 -11.78 22.64 23.17
N PHE A 22 -10.71 21.98 23.61
CA PHE A 22 -9.60 22.69 24.23
C PHE A 22 -9.13 23.68 23.17
N ASP A 23 -9.33 24.97 23.42
CA ASP A 23 -8.85 26.04 22.57
C ASP A 23 -7.36 25.83 22.26
N LEU A 24 -6.95 25.99 21.01
CA LEU A 24 -5.56 25.78 20.58
C LEU A 24 -4.59 26.65 21.40
N ASP A 25 -5.05 27.84 21.79
CA ASP A 25 -4.31 28.78 22.64
C ASP A 25 -4.13 28.26 24.07
N SER A 26 -5.17 27.63 24.63
CA SER A 26 -5.12 26.96 25.93
C SER A 26 -4.17 25.76 25.93
N ARG A 27 -4.05 25.04 24.80
CA ARG A 27 -3.15 23.90 24.65
C ARG A 27 -1.69 24.34 24.58
N GLN A 28 -1.39 25.36 23.78
CA GLN A 28 -0.04 25.89 23.65
C GLN A 28 0.46 26.41 24.99
N THR A 29 -0.38 27.20 25.67
CA THR A 29 -0.11 27.71 27.02
C THR A 29 0.14 26.59 28.03
N LEU A 30 -0.63 25.49 27.97
CA LEU A 30 -0.44 24.33 28.85
C LEU A 30 0.94 23.69 28.64
N LEU A 31 1.32 23.44 27.38
CA LEU A 31 2.60 22.81 27.05
C LEU A 31 3.78 23.69 27.43
N GLU A 32 3.71 24.99 27.15
CA GLU A 32 4.75 25.96 27.54
C GLU A 32 4.99 25.98 29.05
N LYS A 33 3.91 25.94 29.86
CA LYS A 33 4.04 25.88 31.32
C LYS A 33 4.57 24.53 31.80
N ALA A 34 4.12 23.42 31.21
CA ALA A 34 4.54 22.09 31.60
C ALA A 34 6.02 21.83 31.27
N THR A 35 6.51 22.32 30.13
CA THR A 35 7.92 22.13 29.70
C THR A 35 8.91 22.90 30.58
N LEU A 36 8.50 23.94 31.29
CA LEU A 36 9.35 24.62 32.30
C LEU A 36 9.78 23.70 33.45
N TYR A 37 9.03 22.63 33.72
CA TYR A 37 9.39 21.61 34.71
C TYR A 37 10.32 20.52 34.16
N SER A 38 10.41 20.40 32.83
CA SER A 38 11.19 19.35 32.18
C SER A 38 12.70 19.61 32.28
N LYS A 39 13.50 18.54 32.27
CA LYS A 39 14.96 18.66 32.21
C LYS A 39 15.39 18.76 30.73
N PRO A 40 16.00 19.86 30.28
CA PRO A 40 16.44 19.98 28.89
C PRO A 40 17.62 19.04 28.62
N CYS A 41 17.61 18.43 27.44
CA CYS A 41 18.68 17.58 26.95
C CYS A 41 18.77 17.71 25.42
N SER A 42 19.96 17.54 24.87
CA SER A 42 20.20 17.60 23.44
C SER A 42 20.94 16.37 22.96
N PHE A 43 20.57 15.88 21.79
CA PHE A 43 21.22 14.75 21.13
C PHE A 43 21.61 15.17 19.71
N ARG A 44 22.79 14.72 19.26
CA ARG A 44 23.22 14.93 17.87
C ARG A 44 22.52 13.95 16.95
N THR A 45 22.38 14.33 15.69
CA THR A 45 21.91 13.44 14.63
C THR A 45 22.63 12.10 14.70
N GLY A 46 21.87 11.01 14.82
CA GLY A 46 22.42 9.67 14.88
C GLY A 46 22.55 9.07 16.28
N GLU A 47 22.47 9.86 17.33
CA GLU A 47 22.63 9.38 18.70
C GLU A 47 21.39 8.60 19.16
N LEU A 48 21.62 7.50 19.89
CA LEU A 48 20.55 6.73 20.53
C LEU A 48 20.06 7.47 21.77
N ILE A 49 18.74 7.62 21.88
CA ILE A 49 18.08 8.24 23.01
C ILE A 49 17.66 7.13 23.97
N MET A 50 18.47 6.91 25.00
CA MET A 50 18.19 5.96 26.08
C MET A 50 17.54 6.68 27.27
N SER A 51 16.86 5.91 28.14
CA SER A 51 16.42 6.46 29.42
C SER A 51 17.63 6.97 30.20
N PRO A 52 17.68 8.26 30.61
CA PRO A 52 18.77 8.79 31.41
C PRO A 52 18.72 8.30 32.86
N VAL A 53 17.66 7.58 33.26
CA VAL A 53 17.49 7.05 34.60
C VAL A 53 17.72 5.54 34.57
N GLU A 54 18.81 5.10 35.19
CA GLU A 54 19.12 3.67 35.38
C GLU A 54 17.99 3.02 36.20
N GLY A 55 17.19 2.15 35.56
CA GLY A 55 16.00 1.55 36.16
C GLY A 55 14.77 2.47 36.31
N GLY A 56 14.84 3.73 35.86
CA GLY A 56 13.72 4.68 35.89
C GLY A 56 13.08 4.91 34.53
N LYS A 57 11.78 5.25 34.55
CA LYS A 57 11.00 5.56 33.36
C LYS A 57 10.95 7.07 33.17
N ALA A 58 11.16 7.52 31.94
CA ALA A 58 10.94 8.90 31.53
C ALA A 58 10.24 8.93 30.18
N PHE A 59 9.57 10.04 29.90
CA PHE A 59 9.07 10.36 28.57
C PHE A 59 9.57 11.74 28.17
N TYR A 60 9.47 12.05 26.88
CA TYR A 60 10.19 13.15 26.28
C TYR A 60 9.26 13.99 25.44
N TYR A 61 9.46 15.30 25.49
CA TYR A 61 8.86 16.28 24.60
C TYR A 61 9.91 16.74 23.59
N VAL A 62 9.61 16.71 22.30
CA VAL A 62 10.50 17.26 21.27
C VAL A 62 10.27 18.76 21.17
N GLY A 63 11.24 19.54 21.67
CA GLY A 63 11.22 21.00 21.58
C GLY A 63 11.67 21.49 20.20
N LYS A 64 12.76 20.90 19.69
CA LYS A 64 13.33 21.23 18.37
C LYS A 64 13.87 19.97 17.70
N GLY A 65 13.74 19.87 16.38
CA GLY A 65 14.27 18.75 15.59
C GLY A 65 13.35 17.52 15.57
N SER A 66 13.92 16.33 15.37
CA SER A 66 13.12 15.10 15.21
C SER A 66 13.82 13.84 15.69
N VAL A 67 13.02 12.83 16.05
CA VAL A 67 13.48 11.50 16.45
C VAL A 67 12.85 10.41 15.57
N GLU A 68 13.62 9.37 15.28
CA GLU A 68 13.17 8.15 14.64
C GLU A 68 12.85 7.10 15.71
N VAL A 69 11.65 6.52 15.63
CA VAL A 69 11.25 5.35 16.40
C VAL A 69 11.27 4.15 15.47
N SER A 70 12.10 3.17 15.77
CA SER A 70 12.25 1.96 14.96
C SER A 70 12.37 0.70 15.82
N TYR A 71 12.37 -0.45 15.16
CA TYR A 71 12.68 -1.74 15.76
C TYR A 71 13.45 -2.58 14.76
N LYS A 72 14.23 -3.53 15.27
CA LYS A 72 14.78 -4.60 14.46
C LYS A 72 13.84 -5.78 14.48
N ASP A 73 13.51 -6.30 13.30
CA ASP A 73 12.74 -7.53 13.19
C ASP A 73 13.62 -8.76 13.50
N GLN A 74 13.04 -9.95 13.43
CA GLN A 74 13.75 -11.21 13.69
C GLN A 74 14.90 -11.49 12.71
N ASN A 75 15.04 -10.72 11.64
CA ASN A 75 16.09 -10.87 10.64
C ASN A 75 17.03 -9.64 10.57
N ASP A 76 17.12 -8.89 11.66
CA ASP A 76 17.95 -7.68 11.79
C ASP A 76 17.58 -6.54 10.83
N THR A 77 16.40 -6.59 10.19
CA THR A 77 15.93 -5.47 9.37
C THR A 77 15.39 -4.37 10.28
N ARG A 78 15.95 -3.16 10.17
CA ARG A 78 15.45 -1.98 10.89
C ARG A 78 14.21 -1.42 10.19
N ILE A 79 13.08 -1.45 10.89
CA ILE A 79 11.80 -0.91 10.42
C ILE A 79 11.44 0.33 11.25
N THR A 80 11.32 1.47 10.57
CA THR A 80 10.81 2.72 11.14
C THR A 80 9.30 2.63 11.30
N VAL A 81 8.78 3.07 12.45
CA VAL A 81 7.33 3.13 12.71
C VAL A 81 6.84 4.56 12.96
N ALA A 82 7.75 5.49 13.27
CA ALA A 82 7.42 6.90 13.36
C ALA A 82 8.66 7.78 13.22
N LEU A 83 8.48 8.93 12.56
CA LEU A 83 9.35 10.10 12.69
C LEU A 83 8.58 11.14 13.50
N ILE A 84 9.08 11.48 14.69
CA ILE A 84 8.40 12.35 15.66
C ILE A 84 9.14 13.69 15.68
N GLY A 85 8.46 14.75 15.26
CA GLY A 85 8.98 16.11 15.20
C GLY A 85 8.58 16.97 16.39
N GLU A 86 8.75 18.27 16.24
CA GLU A 86 8.50 19.30 17.27
C GLU A 86 7.05 19.29 17.78
N GLY A 87 6.87 19.58 19.07
CA GLY A 87 5.55 19.62 19.71
C GLY A 87 4.99 18.26 20.10
N GLU A 88 5.68 17.17 19.76
CA GLU A 88 5.22 15.82 20.01
C GLU A 88 5.93 15.16 21.21
N PHE A 89 5.31 14.08 21.71
CA PHE A 89 5.81 13.30 22.84
C PHE A 89 6.14 11.88 22.42
N PHE A 90 7.18 11.31 23.01
CA PHE A 90 7.56 9.91 22.89
C PHE A 90 7.97 9.30 24.24
N GLY A 91 7.91 7.98 24.35
CA GLY A 91 8.20 7.24 25.59
C GLY A 91 7.06 7.28 26.63
N GLU A 92 5.96 7.97 26.35
CA GLU A 92 4.88 8.20 27.32
C GLU A 92 4.16 6.91 27.72
N ILE A 93 3.99 5.97 26.77
CA ILE A 93 3.29 4.71 27.04
C ILE A 93 4.05 3.93 28.11
N GLY A 94 5.35 3.69 27.91
CA GLY A 94 6.19 2.94 28.85
C GLY A 94 6.35 3.60 30.22
N PHE A 95 6.22 4.93 30.27
CA PHE A 95 6.15 5.67 31.52
C PHE A 95 4.87 5.38 32.31
N PHE A 96 3.70 5.44 31.65
CA PHE A 96 2.40 5.33 32.32
C PHE A 96 1.92 3.88 32.55
N ASP A 97 2.19 2.94 31.65
CA ASP A 97 1.82 1.52 31.83
C ASP A 97 2.81 0.76 32.70
N GLY A 98 4.01 1.30 32.85
CA GLY A 98 5.08 0.70 33.61
C GLY A 98 5.78 -0.47 32.92
N GLU A 99 5.56 -0.67 31.62
CA GLU A 99 6.24 -1.68 30.81
C GLU A 99 7.24 -1.03 29.85
N SER A 100 8.48 -1.53 29.82
CA SER A 100 9.43 -1.06 28.82
C SER A 100 9.12 -1.73 27.48
N ARG A 101 8.51 -0.99 26.55
CA ARG A 101 8.49 -1.42 25.15
C ARG A 101 9.79 -1.00 24.50
N VAL A 102 10.61 -1.97 24.16
CA VAL A 102 11.92 -1.76 23.51
C VAL A 102 11.69 -1.38 22.05
N ARG A 103 11.45 -0.10 21.80
CA ARG A 103 11.66 0.52 20.48
C ARG A 103 12.99 1.26 20.55
N ASP A 104 13.78 1.15 19.49
CA ASP A 104 14.98 1.98 19.36
C ASP A 104 14.52 3.40 19.06
N ILE A 105 15.04 4.36 19.83
CA ILE A 105 14.81 5.78 19.60
C ILE A 105 16.15 6.40 19.26
N LYS A 106 16.19 7.07 18.11
CA LYS A 106 17.41 7.68 17.57
C LYS A 106 17.12 9.11 17.15
N ALA A 107 18.02 10.02 17.41
CA ALA A 107 17.95 11.38 16.88
C ALA A 107 18.02 11.34 15.34
N ASN A 108 16.99 11.84 14.67
CA ASN A 108 16.90 11.92 13.19
C ASN A 108 17.48 13.25 12.66
N SER A 109 17.52 14.26 13.51
CA SER A 109 18.29 15.49 13.35
C SER A 109 18.98 15.80 14.67
N ASP A 110 19.75 16.89 14.73
CA ASP A 110 20.08 17.49 16.01
C ASP A 110 18.75 17.84 16.70
N VAL A 111 18.58 17.36 17.92
CA VAL A 111 17.29 17.36 18.60
C VAL A 111 17.43 17.86 20.03
N GLU A 112 16.52 18.74 20.42
CA GLU A 112 16.38 19.25 21.78
C GLU A 112 15.10 18.68 22.37
N VAL A 113 15.23 18.02 23.52
CA VAL A 113 14.11 17.37 24.21
C VAL A 113 13.98 17.84 25.65
N GLY A 114 12.74 17.94 26.12
CA GLY A 114 12.40 18.08 27.53
C GLY A 114 12.11 16.71 28.14
N ILE A 115 12.89 16.31 29.15
CA ILE A 115 12.73 15.03 29.85
C ILE A 115 11.76 15.19 31.01
N PHE A 116 10.75 14.32 31.05
CA PHE A 116 9.79 14.17 32.14
C PHE A 116 9.99 12.82 32.82
N ASP A 117 10.67 12.84 33.98
CA ASP A 117 10.80 11.68 34.86
C ASP A 117 9.83 11.78 36.06
N GLN A 118 9.85 10.78 36.94
CA GLN A 118 9.01 10.77 38.14
C GLN A 118 9.22 12.01 39.03
N THR A 119 10.47 12.49 39.15
CA THR A 119 10.80 13.64 40.00
C THR A 119 10.22 14.92 39.41
N THR A 120 10.31 15.09 38.09
CA THR A 120 9.68 16.20 37.35
C THR A 120 8.17 16.20 37.57
N MET A 121 7.52 15.04 37.43
CA MET A 121 6.07 14.92 37.63
C MET A 121 5.65 15.21 39.08
N ASP A 122 6.37 14.69 40.07
CA ASP A 122 6.11 14.93 41.50
C ASP A 122 6.31 16.41 41.87
N THR A 123 7.30 17.07 41.26
CA THR A 123 7.58 18.50 41.49
C THR A 123 6.46 19.36 40.94
N MET A 124 6.02 19.09 39.71
CA MET A 124 4.88 19.77 39.10
C MET A 124 3.61 19.57 39.93
N GLN A 125 3.36 18.35 40.41
CA GLN A 125 2.22 18.05 41.28
C GLN A 125 2.23 18.86 42.59
N LYS A 126 3.40 19.03 43.22
CA LYS A 126 3.53 19.78 44.49
C LYS A 126 3.45 21.29 44.30
N GLN A 127 4.04 21.82 43.23
CA GLN A 127 4.15 23.27 43.02
C GLN A 127 2.94 23.87 42.30
N ASP A 128 2.39 23.16 41.31
CA ASP A 128 1.20 23.58 40.58
C ASP A 128 0.27 22.38 40.33
N PRO A 129 -0.54 21.99 41.34
CA PRO A 129 -1.45 20.85 41.23
C PRO A 129 -2.48 20.98 40.09
N ARG A 130 -2.85 22.21 39.70
CA ARG A 130 -3.82 22.43 38.61
C ARG A 130 -3.16 22.14 37.26
N LEU A 131 -1.97 22.70 37.02
CA LEU A 131 -1.18 22.42 35.83
C LEU A 131 -0.92 20.92 35.67
N TYR A 132 -0.53 20.25 36.76
CA TYR A 132 -0.31 18.80 36.76
C TYR A 132 -1.56 18.02 36.30
N MET A 133 -2.73 18.35 36.85
CA MET A 133 -3.99 17.69 36.48
C MET A 133 -4.36 17.94 35.03
N ASP A 134 -4.25 19.18 34.55
CA ASP A 134 -4.54 19.53 33.16
C ASP A 134 -3.58 18.83 32.19
N PHE A 135 -2.29 18.76 32.54
CA PHE A 135 -1.27 18.07 31.77
C PHE A 135 -1.50 16.56 31.73
N LEU A 136 -1.85 15.93 32.86
CA LEU A 136 -2.22 14.51 32.88
C LEU A 136 -3.44 14.23 32.01
N VAL A 137 -4.51 15.03 32.13
CA VAL A 137 -5.71 14.88 31.28
C VAL A 137 -5.36 15.01 29.80
N TYR A 138 -4.49 15.95 29.45
CA TYR A 138 -3.97 16.10 28.09
C TYR A 138 -3.23 14.83 27.62
N MET A 139 -2.28 14.33 28.42
CA MET A 139 -1.49 13.14 28.11
C MET A 139 -2.37 11.89 27.99
N THR A 140 -3.29 11.66 28.93
CA THR A 140 -4.25 10.54 28.86
C THR A 140 -5.09 10.62 27.60
N ARG A 141 -5.63 11.79 27.24
CA ARG A 141 -6.40 11.95 25.98
C ARG A 141 -5.54 11.68 24.74
N LYS A 142 -4.26 12.06 24.76
CA LYS A 142 -3.31 11.79 23.67
C LYS A 142 -3.03 10.29 23.55
N ILE A 143 -2.75 9.63 24.66
CA ILE A 143 -2.51 8.18 24.74
C ILE A 143 -3.74 7.38 24.31
N CYS A 144 -4.95 7.71 24.82
CA CYS A 144 -6.18 7.05 24.41
C CYS A 144 -6.52 7.26 22.91
N ARG A 145 -6.11 8.38 22.32
CA ARG A 145 -6.20 8.59 20.86
C ARG A 145 -5.22 7.68 20.11
N LYS A 146 -3.96 7.58 20.56
CA LYS A 146 -2.96 6.64 20.01
C LYS A 146 -3.45 5.18 20.11
N PHE A 147 -3.97 4.75 21.27
CA PHE A 147 -4.49 3.39 21.43
C PHE A 147 -5.73 3.10 20.57
N ARG A 148 -6.71 4.00 20.49
CA ARG A 148 -7.88 3.79 19.60
C ARG A 148 -7.46 3.64 18.13
N ARG A 149 -6.39 4.33 17.72
CA ARG A 149 -5.82 4.19 16.38
C ARG A 149 -5.21 2.80 16.16
N ILE A 150 -4.50 2.24 17.14
CA ILE A 150 -3.86 0.92 17.08
C ILE A 150 -4.87 -0.22 17.26
N ALA A 151 -5.76 -0.14 18.26
CA ALA A 151 -6.69 -1.20 18.64
C ALA A 151 -7.89 -1.34 17.69
N GLY A 152 -8.14 -0.36 16.82
CA GLY A 152 -9.16 -0.46 15.76
C GLY A 152 -8.78 -1.41 14.62
N GLU A 153 -7.61 -2.04 14.67
CA GLU A 153 -7.02 -2.80 13.58
C GLU A 153 -7.13 -4.32 13.85
N ARG A 154 -8.03 -4.99 13.10
CA ARG A 154 -7.75 -6.37 12.68
C ARG A 154 -6.58 -6.30 11.68
N GLU A 155 -5.67 -7.27 11.70
CA GLU A 155 -4.48 -7.42 10.82
C GLU A 155 -4.26 -6.24 9.85
N PRO A 156 -3.30 -5.32 10.12
CA PRO A 156 -3.21 -4.02 9.46
C PRO A 156 -3.27 -4.06 7.93
N VAL A 157 -2.65 -5.06 7.33
CA VAL A 157 -2.60 -5.26 5.87
C VAL A 157 -3.98 -5.64 5.31
N HIS A 158 -4.72 -6.54 5.96
CA HIS A 158 -6.07 -6.90 5.53
C HIS A 158 -7.04 -5.73 5.71
N SER A 159 -6.97 -5.00 6.84
CA SER A 159 -7.79 -3.78 7.02
C SER A 159 -7.47 -2.69 5.99
N TYR A 160 -6.21 -2.61 5.56
CA TYR A 160 -5.79 -1.70 4.49
C TYR A 160 -6.33 -2.13 3.13
N ALA A 161 -6.20 -3.42 2.80
CA ALA A 161 -6.81 -3.98 1.59
C ALA A 161 -8.33 -3.76 1.56
N ASP A 162 -9.03 -3.93 2.69
CA ASP A 162 -10.46 -3.64 2.81
C ASP A 162 -10.77 -2.15 2.57
N SER A 163 -9.88 -1.24 2.98
CA SER A 163 -10.02 0.20 2.71
C SER A 163 -9.79 0.59 1.25
N LEU A 164 -9.04 -0.25 0.52
CA LEU A 164 -8.79 -0.13 -0.92
C LEU A 164 -9.90 -0.78 -1.76
N ALA A 165 -10.68 -1.70 -1.18
CA ALA A 165 -11.75 -2.39 -1.88
C ALA A 165 -12.91 -1.42 -2.20
N THR A 166 -12.88 -0.85 -3.41
CA THR A 166 -13.89 0.13 -3.88
C THR A 166 -15.25 -0.50 -4.19
N ARG A 167 -15.29 -1.82 -4.35
CA ARG A 167 -16.50 -2.62 -4.39
C ARG A 167 -16.41 -3.59 -3.22
N ARG A 168 -17.52 -3.80 -2.50
CA ARG A 168 -17.68 -5.05 -1.74
C ARG A 168 -17.47 -6.14 -2.78
N SER A 169 -16.26 -6.72 -2.83
CA SER A 169 -15.99 -7.84 -3.73
C SER A 169 -17.14 -8.80 -3.48
N VAL A 170 -17.95 -9.02 -4.51
CA VAL A 170 -18.98 -10.05 -4.43
C VAL A 170 -18.17 -11.33 -4.47
N ARG A 171 -17.61 -11.70 -3.30
CA ARG A 171 -17.08 -13.04 -3.09
C ARG A 171 -18.22 -13.92 -3.52
N TYR A 172 -17.95 -14.80 -4.46
CA TYR A 172 -18.89 -15.82 -4.84
C TYR A 172 -19.03 -16.74 -3.61
N SER A 173 -19.85 -16.31 -2.65
CA SER A 173 -19.97 -16.95 -1.34
C SER A 173 -20.78 -18.22 -1.47
N ASP A 174 -21.73 -18.22 -2.41
CA ASP A 174 -22.71 -19.28 -2.61
C ASP A 174 -22.94 -19.55 -4.09
N SER A 175 -23.03 -20.83 -4.44
CA SER A 175 -23.43 -21.24 -5.79
C SER A 175 -24.92 -20.97 -5.99
N LYS A 176 -25.25 -20.04 -6.90
CA LYS A 176 -26.63 -19.79 -7.31
C LYS A 176 -27.01 -20.73 -8.46
N PRO A 177 -28.22 -21.32 -8.47
CA PRO A 177 -28.67 -22.14 -9.59
C PRO A 177 -28.80 -21.27 -10.85
N LEU A 178 -28.51 -21.87 -12.01
CA LEU A 178 -28.71 -21.22 -13.29
C LEU A 178 -30.22 -21.05 -13.55
N PRO A 179 -30.71 -19.82 -13.75
CA PRO A 179 -32.13 -19.59 -14.02
C PRO A 179 -32.57 -20.29 -15.33
N PRO A 180 -33.74 -20.95 -15.37
CA PRO A 180 -34.22 -21.59 -16.59
C PRO A 180 -34.32 -20.60 -17.77
N SER A 181 -34.74 -19.36 -17.50
CA SER A 181 -34.79 -18.26 -18.48
C SER A 181 -33.42 -17.95 -19.09
N LEU A 182 -32.34 -18.09 -18.31
CA LEU A 182 -30.98 -17.86 -18.78
C LEU A 182 -30.53 -19.00 -19.70
N ILE A 183 -30.79 -20.26 -19.32
CA ILE A 183 -30.34 -21.45 -20.07
C ILE A 183 -30.89 -21.47 -21.50
N HIS A 184 -32.08 -20.89 -21.74
CA HIS A 184 -32.69 -20.79 -23.06
C HIS A 184 -32.30 -19.52 -23.84
N SER A 185 -31.46 -18.66 -23.26
CA SER A 185 -31.06 -17.41 -23.90
C SER A 185 -29.97 -17.62 -24.95
N LYS A 186 -29.98 -16.78 -26.00
CA LYS A 186 -28.93 -16.81 -27.04
C LYS A 186 -27.55 -16.51 -26.46
N GLY A 187 -27.46 -15.56 -25.52
CA GLY A 187 -26.21 -15.20 -24.85
C GLY A 187 -25.62 -16.38 -24.07
N TRP A 188 -26.46 -17.09 -23.33
CA TRP A 188 -26.05 -18.32 -22.64
C TRP A 188 -25.50 -19.38 -23.60
N HIS A 189 -26.25 -19.74 -24.64
CA HIS A 189 -25.81 -20.76 -25.59
C HIS A 189 -24.49 -20.39 -26.30
N PHE A 190 -24.31 -19.11 -26.62
CA PHE A 190 -23.07 -18.60 -27.19
C PHE A 190 -21.88 -18.81 -26.24
N ILE A 191 -22.02 -18.40 -24.98
CA ILE A 191 -20.96 -18.52 -23.96
C ILE A 191 -20.71 -19.99 -23.61
N SER A 192 -21.75 -20.73 -23.26
CA SER A 192 -21.64 -22.12 -22.81
C SER A 192 -21.02 -23.02 -23.88
N SER A 193 -21.40 -22.86 -25.15
CA SER A 193 -20.83 -23.67 -26.23
C SER A 193 -19.33 -23.41 -26.46
N ARG A 194 -18.86 -22.17 -26.31
CA ARG A 194 -17.42 -21.84 -26.37
C ARG A 194 -16.67 -22.37 -25.14
N MET A 195 -17.26 -22.23 -23.95
CA MET A 195 -16.66 -22.76 -22.71
C MET A 195 -16.52 -24.28 -22.73
N GLU A 196 -17.55 -25.02 -23.13
CA GLU A 196 -17.51 -26.49 -23.22
C GLU A 196 -16.42 -26.97 -24.20
N LYS A 197 -16.29 -26.31 -25.37
CA LYS A 197 -15.21 -26.63 -26.33
C LYS A 197 -13.84 -26.39 -25.73
N CYS A 198 -13.63 -25.24 -25.08
CA CYS A 198 -12.36 -24.89 -24.45
C CYS A 198 -12.02 -25.88 -23.34
N LYS A 199 -12.97 -26.18 -22.45
CA LYS A 199 -12.81 -27.15 -21.36
C LYS A 199 -12.46 -28.55 -21.86
N ALA A 200 -13.16 -29.05 -22.88
CA ALA A 200 -12.83 -30.35 -23.48
C ALA A 200 -11.39 -30.36 -24.01
N GLY A 201 -10.99 -29.32 -24.74
CA GLY A 201 -9.62 -29.18 -25.24
C GLY A 201 -8.58 -29.13 -24.12
N LEU A 202 -8.82 -28.36 -23.06
CA LEU A 202 -7.91 -28.27 -21.91
C LEU A 202 -7.82 -29.58 -21.14
N PHE A 203 -8.92 -30.31 -21.00
CA PHE A 203 -8.93 -31.65 -20.40
C PHE A 203 -8.02 -32.61 -21.17
N ASP A 204 -8.21 -32.71 -22.49
CA ASP A 204 -7.44 -33.62 -23.35
C ASP A 204 -5.95 -33.24 -23.37
N ILE A 205 -5.64 -31.94 -23.50
CA ILE A 205 -4.27 -31.43 -23.49
C ILE A 205 -3.62 -31.65 -22.13
N SER A 206 -4.32 -31.33 -21.03
CA SER A 206 -3.83 -31.55 -19.66
C SER A 206 -3.47 -33.01 -19.43
N HIS A 207 -4.32 -33.93 -19.88
CA HIS A 207 -4.08 -35.36 -19.73
C HIS A 207 -2.82 -35.80 -20.50
N GLN A 208 -2.68 -35.36 -21.75
CA GLN A 208 -1.51 -35.70 -22.57
C GLN A 208 -0.21 -35.09 -22.02
N LEU A 209 -0.23 -33.82 -21.58
CA LEU A 209 0.91 -33.17 -20.94
C LEU A 209 1.36 -33.94 -19.69
N GLN A 210 0.41 -34.38 -18.85
CA GLN A 210 0.72 -35.15 -17.66
C GLN A 210 1.38 -36.50 -17.98
N GLN A 211 0.89 -37.20 -19.03
CA GLN A 211 1.50 -38.47 -19.46
C GLN A 211 2.91 -38.30 -20.03
N LYS A 212 3.19 -37.18 -20.71
CA LYS A 212 4.50 -36.83 -21.26
C LYS A 212 5.48 -36.46 -20.15
N GLU A 213 5.04 -35.61 -19.23
CA GLU A 213 5.78 -35.19 -18.05
C GLU A 213 6.18 -36.39 -17.17
N ALA A 214 5.27 -37.34 -16.95
CA ALA A 214 5.57 -38.58 -16.22
C ALA A 214 6.66 -39.45 -16.85
N ARG A 215 6.92 -39.29 -18.15
CA ARG A 215 8.01 -39.94 -18.90
C ARG A 215 9.26 -39.09 -19.01
N GLY A 216 9.26 -37.86 -18.49
CA GLY A 216 10.33 -36.89 -18.66
C GLY A 216 10.42 -36.33 -20.09
N GLU A 217 9.35 -36.45 -20.88
CA GLU A 217 9.28 -35.98 -22.26
C GLU A 217 8.66 -34.57 -22.34
N ARG A 218 9.12 -33.77 -23.32
CA ARG A 218 8.52 -32.50 -23.71
C ARG A 218 7.79 -32.63 -25.04
N ASP A 219 6.72 -31.89 -25.22
CA ASP A 219 5.92 -31.87 -26.44
C ASP A 219 5.58 -30.42 -26.81
N GLU A 220 6.52 -29.75 -27.49
CA GLU A 220 6.39 -28.33 -27.84
C GLU A 220 5.13 -28.03 -28.69
N PRO A 221 4.73 -28.87 -29.67
CA PRO A 221 3.45 -28.68 -30.37
C PRO A 221 2.24 -28.68 -29.43
N LEU A 222 2.16 -29.63 -28.51
CA LEU A 222 1.08 -29.73 -27.53
C LEU A 222 1.07 -28.55 -26.55
N GLU A 223 2.26 -28.11 -26.12
CA GLU A 223 2.43 -26.93 -25.27
C GLU A 223 1.93 -25.66 -25.96
N ARG A 224 2.29 -25.47 -27.24
CA ARG A 224 1.81 -24.34 -28.05
C ARG A 224 0.30 -24.40 -28.26
N GLN A 225 -0.25 -25.59 -28.48
CA GLN A 225 -1.69 -25.78 -28.57
C GLN A 225 -2.41 -25.38 -27.27
N CYS A 226 -1.83 -25.72 -26.12
CA CYS A 226 -2.34 -25.31 -24.81
C CYS A 226 -2.41 -23.79 -24.67
N ILE A 227 -1.30 -23.10 -24.97
CA ILE A 227 -1.23 -21.63 -24.88
C ILE A 227 -2.24 -20.99 -25.82
N ASN A 228 -2.31 -21.45 -27.08
CA ASN A 228 -3.24 -20.92 -28.06
C ASN A 228 -4.70 -21.04 -27.61
N LEU A 229 -5.06 -22.18 -27.00
CA LEU A 229 -6.42 -22.41 -26.50
C LEU A 229 -6.80 -21.42 -25.39
N VAL A 230 -5.86 -21.11 -24.49
CA VAL A 230 -6.07 -20.14 -23.41
C VAL A 230 -6.11 -18.71 -23.95
N VAL A 231 -5.26 -18.38 -24.93
CA VAL A 231 -5.27 -17.08 -25.63
C VAL A 231 -6.58 -16.85 -26.37
N GLU A 232 -7.12 -17.87 -27.06
CA GLU A 232 -8.40 -17.80 -27.76
C GLU A 232 -9.57 -17.58 -26.78
N LEU A 233 -9.55 -18.28 -25.65
CA LEU A 233 -10.54 -18.07 -24.59
C LEU A 233 -10.47 -16.65 -24.04
N ASN A 234 -9.27 -16.15 -23.75
CA ASN A 234 -9.05 -14.78 -23.29
C ASN A 234 -9.56 -13.75 -24.29
N GLY A 235 -9.27 -13.93 -25.58
CA GLY A 235 -9.78 -13.08 -26.66
C GLY A 235 -11.31 -13.09 -26.77
N SER A 236 -11.97 -14.18 -26.35
CA SER A 236 -13.43 -14.29 -26.33
C SER A 236 -14.10 -13.56 -25.15
N LEU A 237 -13.35 -13.11 -24.14
CA LEU A 237 -13.94 -12.48 -22.95
C LEU A 237 -14.68 -11.17 -23.26
N GLY A 238 -14.22 -10.42 -24.27
CA GLY A 238 -14.91 -9.22 -24.76
C GLY A 238 -16.28 -9.56 -25.38
N ASP A 239 -16.32 -10.58 -26.25
CA ASP A 239 -17.57 -11.08 -26.84
C ASP A 239 -18.53 -11.59 -25.75
N PHE A 240 -17.99 -12.24 -24.73
CA PHE A 240 -18.77 -12.70 -23.58
C PHE A 240 -19.38 -11.52 -22.84
N GLN A 241 -18.61 -10.48 -22.53
CA GLN A 241 -19.13 -9.28 -21.88
C GLN A 241 -20.28 -8.65 -22.67
N GLN A 242 -20.14 -8.54 -23.99
CA GLN A 242 -21.20 -8.00 -24.85
C GLN A 242 -22.44 -8.91 -24.86
N ALA A 243 -22.26 -10.22 -24.96
CA ALA A 243 -23.37 -11.19 -24.93
C ALA A 243 -24.10 -11.22 -23.57
N MET A 244 -23.42 -10.87 -22.49
CA MET A 244 -24.00 -10.79 -21.15
C MET A 244 -24.77 -9.48 -20.91
N GLN A 245 -24.45 -8.41 -21.64
CA GLN A 245 -24.95 -7.06 -21.36
C GLN A 245 -26.49 -6.99 -21.40
N GLY A 246 -27.08 -6.42 -20.35
CA GLY A 246 -28.53 -6.22 -20.27
C GLY A 246 -29.34 -7.50 -20.02
N SER A 247 -28.67 -8.64 -19.79
CA SER A 247 -29.34 -9.91 -19.45
C SER A 247 -29.93 -9.94 -18.04
N GLY A 248 -29.44 -9.09 -17.12
CA GLY A 248 -29.72 -9.19 -15.69
C GLY A 248 -29.03 -10.37 -14.99
N TYR A 249 -28.23 -11.16 -15.71
CA TYR A 249 -27.56 -12.38 -15.22
C TYR A 249 -26.04 -12.36 -15.41
N GLU A 250 -25.45 -11.19 -15.62
CA GLU A 250 -24.01 -10.99 -15.87
C GLU A 250 -23.13 -11.67 -14.80
N GLU A 251 -23.44 -11.46 -13.52
CA GLU A 251 -22.71 -12.07 -12.40
C GLU A 251 -22.76 -13.60 -12.42
N VAL A 252 -23.92 -14.17 -12.75
CA VAL A 252 -24.13 -15.61 -12.83
C VAL A 252 -23.34 -16.21 -14.00
N MET A 253 -23.34 -15.54 -15.15
CA MET A 253 -22.60 -16.00 -16.34
C MET A 253 -21.09 -15.88 -16.16
N TRP A 254 -20.58 -14.80 -15.58
CA TRP A 254 -19.17 -14.71 -15.19
C TRP A 254 -18.78 -15.79 -14.18
N GLY A 255 -19.67 -16.10 -13.23
CA GLY A 255 -19.48 -17.20 -12.29
C GLY A 255 -19.40 -18.57 -12.99
N TYR A 256 -20.18 -18.80 -14.05
CA TYR A 256 -20.07 -20.01 -14.87
C TYR A 256 -18.73 -20.07 -15.60
N VAL A 257 -18.34 -19.02 -16.34
CA VAL A 257 -17.05 -18.95 -17.06
C VAL A 257 -15.88 -19.24 -16.11
N PHE A 258 -15.88 -18.64 -14.92
CA PHE A 258 -14.88 -18.88 -13.90
C PHE A 258 -14.84 -20.34 -13.46
N LYS A 259 -15.98 -20.95 -13.09
CA LYS A 259 -16.05 -22.33 -12.59
C LYS A 259 -15.52 -23.36 -13.59
N GLU A 260 -15.80 -23.17 -14.88
CA GLU A 260 -15.36 -24.10 -15.93
C GLU A 260 -13.84 -24.05 -16.15
N PHE A 261 -13.21 -22.90 -15.90
CA PHE A 261 -11.79 -22.70 -16.14
C PHE A 261 -10.92 -22.83 -14.88
N TYR A 262 -11.54 -22.71 -13.70
CA TYR A 262 -10.90 -22.69 -12.39
C TYR A 262 -9.88 -23.83 -12.14
N PRO A 263 -10.17 -25.12 -12.44
CA PRO A 263 -9.23 -26.21 -12.13
C PRO A 263 -7.91 -26.13 -12.91
N TYR A 264 -7.91 -25.45 -14.06
CA TYR A 264 -6.72 -25.26 -14.89
C TYR A 264 -5.95 -24.02 -14.46
N LEU A 265 -6.68 -22.93 -14.16
CA LEU A 265 -6.08 -21.68 -13.71
C LEU A 265 -5.34 -21.80 -12.38
N MET A 266 -5.93 -22.49 -11.40
CA MET A 266 -5.33 -22.60 -10.07
C MET A 266 -4.06 -23.46 -10.03
N ARG A 267 -3.65 -24.03 -11.16
CA ARG A 267 -2.32 -24.65 -11.30
C ARG A 267 -1.23 -23.62 -11.58
N SER A 268 -1.56 -22.37 -11.93
CA SER A 268 -0.58 -21.29 -12.08
C SER A 268 -0.40 -20.56 -10.74
N GLN A 269 0.85 -20.35 -10.33
CA GLN A 269 1.16 -19.56 -9.14
C GLN A 269 0.71 -18.10 -9.28
N PHE A 270 0.82 -17.51 -10.48
CA PHE A 270 0.28 -16.19 -10.78
C PHE A 270 -1.23 -16.14 -10.52
N ALA A 271 -1.98 -17.02 -11.17
CA ALA A 271 -3.45 -17.00 -11.11
C ALA A 271 -3.96 -17.32 -9.70
N GLU A 272 -3.36 -18.31 -9.04
CA GLU A 272 -3.64 -18.68 -7.66
C GLU A 272 -3.46 -17.47 -6.72
N ARG A 273 -2.29 -16.82 -6.76
CA ARG A 273 -1.98 -15.70 -5.87
C ARG A 273 -2.87 -14.49 -6.14
N ALA A 274 -3.12 -14.16 -7.41
CA ALA A 274 -4.03 -13.07 -7.78
C ALA A 274 -5.44 -13.30 -7.22
N TYR A 275 -5.92 -14.54 -7.29
CA TYR A 275 -7.27 -14.90 -6.85
C TYR A 275 -7.40 -14.94 -5.32
N PHE A 276 -6.52 -15.69 -4.64
CA PHE A 276 -6.60 -15.89 -3.19
C PHE A 276 -6.17 -14.68 -2.37
N LYS A 277 -5.33 -13.80 -2.93
CA LYS A 277 -4.91 -12.54 -2.30
C LYS A 277 -4.39 -12.79 -0.88
N PRO A 278 -3.26 -13.51 -0.70
CA PRO A 278 -2.78 -13.90 0.62
C PRO A 278 -2.50 -12.71 1.55
N LYS A 279 -2.26 -11.51 1.00
CA LYS A 279 -2.10 -10.25 1.73
C LYS A 279 -3.36 -9.37 1.75
N GLY A 280 -4.50 -9.88 1.28
CA GLY A 280 -5.76 -9.17 1.17
C GLY A 280 -6.00 -8.45 -0.17
N TYR A 281 -4.96 -8.23 -0.97
CA TYR A 281 -5.02 -7.64 -2.31
C TYR A 281 -4.17 -8.45 -3.31
N ALA A 282 -4.43 -8.32 -4.61
CA ALA A 282 -3.82 -9.17 -5.64
C ALA A 282 -2.40 -8.72 -6.03
N GLY A 283 -2.19 -7.41 -6.15
CA GLY A 283 -0.90 -6.82 -6.52
C GLY A 283 0.10 -6.71 -5.37
N ASP A 284 0.18 -7.71 -4.49
CA ASP A 284 1.13 -7.71 -3.37
C ASP A 284 2.59 -7.86 -3.84
N PHE A 285 3.55 -7.62 -2.94
CA PHE A 285 4.97 -7.55 -3.31
C PHE A 285 5.51 -8.85 -3.90
N LEU A 286 5.01 -10.02 -3.49
CA LEU A 286 5.44 -11.31 -4.06
C LEU A 286 4.81 -11.57 -5.43
N MET A 287 3.60 -11.03 -5.69
CA MET A 287 3.08 -11.01 -7.06
C MET A 287 3.99 -10.17 -7.97
N MET A 288 4.43 -9.00 -7.49
CA MET A 288 5.37 -8.16 -8.25
C MET A 288 6.69 -8.89 -8.50
N GLU A 289 7.26 -9.54 -7.49
CA GLU A 289 8.50 -10.32 -7.63
C GLU A 289 8.33 -11.51 -8.58
N HIS A 290 7.17 -12.16 -8.59
CA HIS A 290 6.87 -13.24 -9.54
C HIS A 290 6.89 -12.73 -10.99
N ILE A 291 6.23 -11.59 -11.23
CA ILE A 291 6.23 -10.93 -12.55
C ILE A 291 7.65 -10.52 -12.93
N TYR A 292 8.37 -9.81 -12.06
CA TYR A 292 9.73 -9.35 -12.34
C TYR A 292 10.71 -10.49 -12.62
N ALA A 293 10.59 -11.61 -11.91
CA ALA A 293 11.43 -12.78 -12.15
C ALA A 293 11.18 -13.38 -13.55
N ASN A 294 9.95 -13.28 -14.06
CA ASN A 294 9.51 -13.85 -15.33
C ASN A 294 9.88 -15.35 -15.45
N ILE A 295 9.75 -16.08 -14.34
CA ILE A 295 10.01 -17.52 -14.25
C ILE A 295 8.69 -18.21 -13.92
N PRO A 296 8.17 -19.09 -14.79
CA PRO A 296 6.98 -19.87 -14.52
C PRO A 296 7.16 -20.78 -13.30
N LYS A 297 6.17 -20.81 -12.40
CA LYS A 297 6.19 -21.59 -11.15
C LYS A 297 4.88 -22.34 -10.90
N GLY A 298 4.13 -22.63 -11.96
CA GLY A 298 2.90 -23.41 -11.84
C GLY A 298 3.13 -24.90 -11.56
N GLU A 299 2.10 -25.56 -11.04
CA GLU A 299 2.10 -26.97 -10.68
C GLU A 299 2.03 -27.89 -11.91
N GLY A 300 3.15 -28.56 -12.19
CA GLY A 300 3.34 -29.43 -13.35
C GLY A 300 3.26 -28.69 -14.68
N ARG A 301 3.44 -29.40 -15.79
CA ARG A 301 3.64 -28.75 -17.10
C ARG A 301 2.48 -27.83 -17.52
N LEU A 302 1.24 -28.23 -17.25
CA LEU A 302 0.09 -27.37 -17.52
C LEU A 302 0.13 -26.09 -16.69
N GLY A 303 0.43 -26.20 -15.39
CA GLY A 303 0.52 -25.05 -14.51
C GLY A 303 1.56 -24.05 -15.01
N GLU A 304 2.74 -24.52 -15.41
CA GLU A 304 3.79 -23.69 -16.01
C GLU A 304 3.31 -22.97 -17.28
N LEU A 305 2.56 -23.64 -18.17
CA LEU A 305 2.04 -23.01 -19.39
C LEU A 305 0.99 -21.94 -19.11
N ILE A 306 0.11 -22.16 -18.12
CA ILE A 306 -0.85 -21.13 -17.67
C ILE A 306 -0.11 -19.94 -17.04
N ASP A 307 0.97 -20.22 -16.30
CA ASP A 307 1.79 -19.18 -15.68
C ASP A 307 2.53 -18.35 -16.73
N ILE A 308 3.12 -19.00 -17.75
CA ILE A 308 3.69 -18.33 -18.94
C ILE A 308 2.64 -17.44 -19.58
N PHE A 309 1.43 -17.96 -19.83
CA PHE A 309 0.36 -17.19 -20.40
C PHE A 309 0.10 -15.89 -19.62
N CYS A 310 0.04 -15.95 -18.28
CA CYS A 310 -0.17 -14.79 -17.41
C CYS A 310 1.01 -13.80 -17.42
N LEU A 311 2.25 -14.30 -17.37
CA LEU A 311 3.47 -13.49 -17.36
C LEU A 311 3.68 -12.73 -18.68
N GLU A 312 3.22 -13.28 -19.80
CA GLU A 312 3.35 -12.67 -21.13
C GLU A 312 2.20 -11.72 -21.51
N ARG A 313 1.26 -11.43 -20.59
CA ARG A 313 0.14 -10.52 -20.88
C ARG A 313 0.56 -9.04 -20.85
N PRO A 314 -0.13 -8.16 -21.60
CA PRO A 314 0.16 -6.73 -21.61
C PRO A 314 0.23 -6.10 -20.22
N GLY A 315 -0.60 -6.54 -19.26
CA GLY A 315 -0.54 -6.04 -17.89
C GLY A 315 0.75 -6.41 -17.14
N SER A 316 1.25 -7.64 -17.32
CA SER A 316 2.52 -8.10 -16.74
C SER A 316 3.71 -7.42 -17.42
N LEU A 317 3.69 -7.31 -18.75
CA LEU A 317 4.70 -6.57 -19.52
C LEU A 317 4.74 -5.09 -19.13
N ALA A 318 3.60 -4.46 -18.86
CA ALA A 318 3.52 -3.09 -18.35
C ALA A 318 4.12 -2.93 -16.95
N ILE A 319 4.04 -3.96 -16.11
CA ILE A 319 4.73 -3.98 -14.81
C ILE A 319 6.26 -4.02 -14.99
N HIS A 320 6.78 -4.69 -16.02
CA HIS A 320 8.20 -4.53 -16.37
C HIS A 320 8.50 -3.13 -16.91
N GLY A 321 7.65 -2.63 -17.81
CA GLY A 321 7.80 -1.31 -18.42
C GLY A 321 7.82 -0.17 -17.39
N ARG A 322 6.91 -0.19 -16.42
CA ARG A 322 6.84 0.83 -15.36
C ARG A 322 8.08 0.85 -14.46
N ARG A 323 8.68 -0.32 -14.18
CA ARG A 323 9.92 -0.42 -13.39
C ARG A 323 11.06 0.33 -14.10
N GLN A 324 11.16 0.17 -15.42
CA GLN A 324 12.14 0.90 -16.23
C GLN A 324 11.83 2.40 -16.35
N LEU A 325 10.56 2.76 -16.52
CA LEU A 325 10.14 4.17 -16.58
C LEU A 325 10.48 4.91 -15.29
N ILE A 326 10.11 4.36 -14.13
CA ILE A 326 10.39 5.00 -12.84
C ILE A 326 11.91 5.11 -12.63
N LYS A 327 12.66 4.05 -12.91
CA LYS A 327 14.13 4.10 -12.85
C LYS A 327 14.70 5.27 -13.67
N GLN A 328 14.24 5.43 -14.91
CA GLN A 328 14.71 6.50 -15.80
C GLN A 328 14.38 7.89 -15.25
N GLU A 329 13.19 8.10 -14.70
CA GLU A 329 12.83 9.38 -14.06
C GLU A 329 13.63 9.64 -12.78
N LEU A 330 13.90 8.60 -11.96
CA LEU A 330 14.77 8.72 -10.79
C LEU A 330 16.18 9.13 -11.19
N SER A 331 16.77 8.47 -12.20
CA SER A 331 18.08 8.84 -12.76
C SER A 331 18.08 10.28 -13.24
N ARG A 332 17.14 10.64 -14.13
CA ARG A 332 17.10 11.99 -14.74
C ARG A 332 17.04 13.09 -13.68
N ILE A 333 16.11 12.99 -12.73
CA ILE A 333 15.92 14.03 -11.71
C ILE A 333 17.12 14.05 -10.74
N SER A 334 17.65 12.88 -10.36
CA SER A 334 18.81 12.81 -9.47
C SER A 334 20.07 13.40 -10.11
N ASP A 335 20.32 13.12 -11.39
CA ASP A 335 21.45 13.66 -12.15
C ASP A 335 21.37 15.19 -12.26
N GLU A 336 20.19 15.72 -12.56
CA GLU A 336 19.94 17.17 -12.61
C GLU A 336 20.21 17.86 -11.26
N LEU A 337 19.96 17.19 -10.14
CA LEU A 337 20.23 17.70 -8.80
C LEU A 337 21.70 17.59 -8.43
N HIS A 338 22.31 16.46 -8.74
CA HIS A 338 23.73 16.24 -8.52
C HIS A 338 24.58 17.28 -9.27
N GLN A 339 24.24 17.61 -10.53
CA GLN A 339 24.91 18.66 -11.30
C GLN A 339 24.84 20.06 -10.65
N ARG A 340 23.83 20.29 -9.79
CA ARG A 340 23.69 21.51 -8.99
C ARG A 340 24.38 21.43 -7.63
N GLY A 341 25.02 20.31 -7.31
CA GLY A 341 25.62 20.03 -6.00
C GLY A 341 24.58 19.75 -4.91
N GLU A 342 23.35 19.39 -5.28
CA GLU A 342 22.26 19.10 -4.36
C GLU A 342 22.12 17.60 -4.08
N LYS A 343 21.55 17.28 -2.92
CA LYS A 343 21.13 15.90 -2.60
C LYS A 343 19.81 15.57 -3.29
N THR A 344 19.55 14.28 -3.47
CA THR A 344 18.27 13.76 -3.96
C THR A 344 17.49 13.09 -2.81
N ARG A 345 16.33 13.63 -2.46
CA ARG A 345 15.40 13.10 -1.46
C ARG A 345 14.18 12.45 -2.12
N ILE A 346 14.04 11.15 -1.93
CA ILE A 346 13.05 10.32 -2.61
C ILE A 346 12.09 9.73 -1.59
N MET A 347 10.78 9.77 -1.88
CA MET A 347 9.77 9.04 -1.13
C MET A 347 9.01 8.06 -2.04
N ASN A 348 9.13 6.77 -1.76
CA ASN A 348 8.38 5.71 -2.45
C ASN A 348 7.19 5.28 -1.58
N LEU A 349 5.97 5.48 -2.08
CA LEU A 349 4.73 5.19 -1.38
C LEU A 349 4.10 3.88 -1.85
N ALA A 350 3.72 3.02 -0.88
CA ALA A 350 3.31 1.63 -1.13
C ALA A 350 4.40 0.92 -1.95
N CYS A 351 5.62 0.95 -1.41
CA CYS A 351 6.84 0.70 -2.14
C CYS A 351 7.03 -0.76 -2.59
N GLY A 352 6.30 -1.71 -2.01
CA GLY A 352 6.46 -3.13 -2.29
C GLY A 352 7.93 -3.55 -2.20
N PRO A 353 8.50 -4.21 -3.23
CA PRO A 353 9.88 -4.67 -3.19
C PRO A 353 10.94 -3.60 -3.50
N ASN A 354 10.58 -2.38 -3.93
CA ASN A 354 11.48 -1.27 -4.31
C ASN A 354 12.43 -1.55 -5.50
N ARG A 355 12.14 -2.53 -6.35
CA ARG A 355 13.06 -2.94 -7.43
C ARG A 355 13.50 -1.78 -8.32
N GLU A 356 12.58 -0.89 -8.68
CA GLU A 356 12.85 0.31 -9.47
C GLU A 356 13.84 1.29 -8.82
N LEU A 357 13.78 1.47 -7.49
CA LEU A 357 14.72 2.31 -6.75
C LEU A 357 16.12 1.71 -6.77
N PHE A 358 16.22 0.40 -6.55
CA PHE A 358 17.50 -0.29 -6.48
C PHE A 358 18.14 -0.49 -7.85
N ASP A 359 17.36 -0.63 -8.93
CA ASP A 359 17.90 -0.58 -10.29
C ASP A 359 18.51 0.78 -10.64
N PHE A 360 17.94 1.87 -10.09
CA PHE A 360 18.50 3.22 -10.21
C PHE A 360 19.81 3.31 -9.41
N LEU A 361 19.80 2.90 -8.15
CA LEU A 361 20.98 2.95 -7.28
C LEU A 361 22.15 2.11 -7.79
N GLU A 362 21.89 0.98 -8.44
CA GLU A 362 22.92 0.13 -9.05
C GLU A 362 23.69 0.85 -10.17
N GLN A 363 23.07 1.83 -10.83
CA GLN A 363 23.66 2.58 -11.96
C GLN A 363 24.02 4.03 -11.61
N CYS A 364 23.73 4.46 -10.39
CA CYS A 364 23.98 5.82 -9.93
C CYS A 364 25.43 5.95 -9.43
N GLU A 365 26.18 6.93 -9.92
CA GLU A 365 27.59 7.14 -9.55
C GLU A 365 27.75 7.96 -8.25
N HIS A 366 26.69 8.61 -7.78
CA HIS A 366 26.67 9.57 -6.66
C HIS A 366 25.69 9.15 -5.55
N THR A 367 25.62 7.84 -5.27
CA THR A 367 24.65 7.27 -4.31
C THR A 367 24.73 7.89 -2.91
N GLU A 368 25.89 8.40 -2.48
CA GLU A 368 26.08 9.10 -1.20
C GLU A 368 25.24 10.38 -1.04
N SER A 369 24.77 10.94 -2.16
CA SER A 369 23.89 12.11 -2.19
C SER A 369 22.40 11.75 -2.25
N VAL A 370 22.06 10.45 -2.25
CA VAL A 370 20.69 9.95 -2.32
C VAL A 370 20.17 9.55 -0.93
N GLU A 371 19.02 10.10 -0.55
CA GLU A 371 18.27 9.77 0.66
C GLU A 371 16.87 9.26 0.24
N ALA A 372 16.52 8.01 0.58
CA ALA A 372 15.26 7.41 0.20
C ALA A 372 14.44 6.95 1.41
N LEU A 373 13.17 7.36 1.45
CA LEU A 373 12.15 6.89 2.39
C LEU A 373 11.17 5.95 1.66
N CYS A 374 11.24 4.66 1.96
CA CYS A 374 10.38 3.63 1.40
C CYS A 374 9.26 3.30 2.39
N VAL A 375 8.01 3.62 2.03
CA VAL A 375 6.85 3.46 2.90
C VAL A 375 5.96 2.33 2.40
N ASP A 376 5.72 1.33 3.23
CA ASP A 376 4.73 0.28 2.98
C ASP A 376 3.99 -0.10 4.25
N ILE A 377 2.79 -0.64 4.14
CA ILE A 377 2.10 -1.20 5.30
C ILE A 377 2.56 -2.63 5.60
N ASP A 378 3.04 -3.35 4.58
CA ASP A 378 3.52 -4.73 4.75
C ASP A 378 4.99 -4.75 5.19
N ALA A 379 5.20 -5.01 6.48
CA ALA A 379 6.54 -5.17 7.04
C ALA A 379 7.33 -6.33 6.39
N GLU A 380 6.65 -7.32 5.80
CA GLU A 380 7.32 -8.38 5.04
C GLU A 380 7.91 -7.86 3.72
N ALA A 381 7.23 -6.94 3.04
CA ALA A 381 7.76 -6.30 1.84
C ALA A 381 9.01 -5.46 2.16
N LEU A 382 8.96 -4.69 3.25
CA LEU A 382 10.11 -3.91 3.73
C LEU A 382 11.30 -4.83 4.08
N ARG A 383 11.05 -5.92 4.80
CA ARG A 383 12.07 -6.94 5.08
C ARG A 383 12.62 -7.52 3.77
N TYR A 384 11.75 -7.88 2.85
CA TYR A 384 12.15 -8.46 1.56
C TYR A 384 13.08 -7.52 0.81
N THR A 385 12.77 -6.22 0.77
CA THR A 385 13.65 -5.19 0.22
C THR A 385 15.02 -5.23 0.89
N ASN A 386 15.10 -5.20 2.22
CA ASN A 386 16.39 -5.21 2.93
C ASN A 386 17.22 -6.49 2.69
N GLN A 387 16.58 -7.65 2.59
CA GLN A 387 17.27 -8.94 2.54
C GLN A 387 17.64 -9.40 1.12
N TYR A 388 16.85 -9.03 0.11
CA TYR A 388 16.93 -9.63 -1.22
C TYR A 388 17.04 -8.60 -2.36
N VAL A 389 16.83 -7.32 -2.08
CA VAL A 389 16.87 -6.26 -3.10
C VAL A 389 18.01 -5.27 -2.81
N ASN A 390 18.09 -4.78 -1.57
CA ASN A 390 19.17 -3.95 -1.07
C ASN A 390 20.39 -4.80 -0.66
N VAL A 391 21.02 -5.46 -1.63
CA VAL A 391 22.06 -6.47 -1.38
C VAL A 391 23.39 -6.17 -2.05
N PHE A 392 23.50 -5.05 -2.75
CA PHE A 392 24.74 -4.60 -3.38
C PHE A 392 25.29 -3.35 -2.67
N PRO A 393 26.61 -3.10 -2.75
CA PRO A 393 27.21 -1.94 -2.08
C PRO A 393 26.75 -0.61 -2.73
N HIS A 394 26.27 0.31 -1.89
CA HIS A 394 26.03 1.71 -2.25
C HIS A 394 26.16 2.60 -1.00
N MET A 395 26.21 3.92 -1.18
CA MET A 395 26.29 4.90 -0.08
C MET A 395 24.97 5.64 0.20
N ALA A 396 23.90 5.33 -0.53
CA ALA A 396 22.58 5.90 -0.30
C ALA A 396 22.02 5.59 1.09
N SER A 397 21.35 6.56 1.69
CA SER A 397 20.65 6.42 2.97
C SER A 397 19.24 5.89 2.72
N ILE A 398 18.98 4.63 3.08
CA ILE A 398 17.69 3.96 2.87
C ILE A 398 16.96 3.82 4.20
N ARG A 399 15.75 4.38 4.28
CA ARG A 399 14.85 4.23 5.42
C ARG A 399 13.60 3.45 5.01
N LEU A 400 13.39 2.31 5.66
CA LEU A 400 12.20 1.48 5.49
C LEU A 400 11.19 1.82 6.58
N MET A 401 9.98 2.19 6.20
CA MET A 401 8.95 2.68 7.12
C MET A 401 7.64 1.89 6.97
N SER A 402 7.19 1.33 8.09
CA SER A 402 5.89 0.69 8.18
C SER A 402 4.80 1.72 8.49
N GLU A 403 4.00 2.11 7.51
CA GLU A 403 2.87 3.01 7.70
C GLU A 403 1.75 2.79 6.67
N ASN A 404 0.53 3.07 7.08
CA ASN A 404 -0.65 3.07 6.23
C ASN A 404 -0.74 4.39 5.44
N VAL A 405 -0.34 4.32 4.16
CA VAL A 405 -0.34 5.47 3.23
C VAL A 405 -1.72 6.13 3.12
N ILE A 406 -2.82 5.39 3.24
CA ILE A 406 -4.19 5.98 3.20
C ILE A 406 -4.44 6.83 4.43
N LYS A 407 -4.08 6.37 5.63
CA LYS A 407 -4.23 7.16 6.85
C LYS A 407 -3.34 8.40 6.81
N TRP A 408 -2.12 8.29 6.31
CA TRP A 408 -1.22 9.42 6.10
C TRP A 408 -1.79 10.43 5.09
N SER A 409 -2.30 9.96 3.95
CA SER A 409 -2.93 10.79 2.90
C SER A 409 -4.12 11.59 3.43
N LEU A 410 -4.86 11.02 4.39
CA LEU A 410 -5.99 11.66 5.05
C LEU A 410 -5.60 12.57 6.23
N GLY A 411 -4.30 12.73 6.51
CA GLY A 411 -3.80 13.51 7.65
C GLY A 411 -4.14 12.90 9.02
N ARG A 412 -4.53 11.61 9.07
CA ARG A 412 -4.82 10.90 10.33
C ARG A 412 -3.55 10.46 11.05
N VAL A 413 -2.43 10.53 10.36
CA VAL A 413 -1.08 10.29 10.87
C VAL A 413 -0.18 11.42 10.41
N SER A 414 0.72 11.86 11.28
CA SER A 414 1.76 12.83 10.98
C SER A 414 3.13 12.25 11.27
N HIS A 415 4.09 12.58 10.43
CA HIS A 415 5.48 12.20 10.56
C HIS A 415 6.36 13.35 10.10
N GLU A 416 7.45 13.59 10.82
CA GLU A 416 8.44 14.60 10.45
C GLU A 416 9.36 14.03 9.35
N MET A 417 8.83 13.91 8.13
CA MET A 417 9.53 13.31 6.99
C MET A 417 10.48 14.28 6.28
N GLY A 418 10.33 15.59 6.53
CA GLY A 418 11.00 16.65 5.75
C GLY A 418 10.42 16.82 4.35
N GLU A 419 11.01 17.73 3.59
CA GLU A 419 10.67 17.95 2.18
C GLU A 419 11.41 16.97 1.26
N MET A 420 10.74 16.61 0.16
CA MET A 420 11.15 15.63 -0.83
C MET A 420 11.34 16.29 -2.20
N ASP A 421 12.25 15.72 -2.97
CA ASP A 421 12.51 16.13 -4.35
C ASP A 421 11.70 15.29 -5.32
N ILE A 422 11.49 14.03 -4.95
CA ILE A 422 10.70 13.07 -5.71
C ILE A 422 9.78 12.35 -4.75
N ILE A 423 8.48 12.33 -5.05
CA ILE A 423 7.53 11.41 -4.42
C ILE A 423 6.91 10.56 -5.53
N TYR A 424 6.88 9.24 -5.37
CA TYR A 424 6.25 8.37 -6.35
C TYR A 424 5.49 7.20 -5.74
N SER A 425 4.56 6.64 -6.53
CA SER A 425 3.90 5.37 -6.26
C SER A 425 3.55 4.66 -7.56
N ALA A 426 3.92 3.40 -7.70
CA ALA A 426 3.80 2.67 -8.95
C ALA A 426 2.40 2.09 -9.23
N GLY A 427 1.71 1.61 -8.20
CA GLY A 427 0.44 0.86 -8.37
C GLY A 427 -0.59 1.06 -7.26
N LEU A 428 -0.37 1.99 -6.32
CA LEU A 428 -1.35 2.27 -5.28
C LEU A 428 -2.63 2.89 -5.86
N CYS A 429 -2.49 3.79 -6.83
CA CYS A 429 -3.59 4.61 -7.32
C CYS A 429 -4.64 3.82 -8.09
N ASP A 430 -4.27 2.63 -8.59
CA ASP A 430 -5.18 1.65 -9.21
C ASP A 430 -6.33 1.23 -8.28
N TYR A 431 -6.18 1.43 -6.97
CA TYR A 431 -7.18 1.04 -5.98
C TYR A 431 -7.87 2.23 -5.31
N LEU A 432 -7.43 3.46 -5.55
CA LEU A 432 -7.96 4.62 -4.86
C LEU A 432 -9.19 5.16 -5.55
N ASP A 433 -10.26 5.44 -4.81
CA ASP A 433 -11.34 6.27 -5.35
C ASP A 433 -10.86 7.72 -5.57
N ILE A 434 -11.67 8.52 -6.27
CA ILE A 434 -11.33 9.92 -6.60
C ILE A 434 -11.03 10.78 -5.37
N ARG A 435 -11.67 10.51 -4.22
CA ARG A 435 -11.50 11.29 -2.99
C ARG A 435 -10.16 10.96 -2.34
N LEU A 436 -9.84 9.68 -2.21
CA LEU A 436 -8.56 9.21 -1.66
C LEU A 436 -7.39 9.57 -2.55
N PHE A 437 -7.53 9.46 -3.88
CA PHE A 437 -6.50 9.88 -4.83
C PHE A 437 -6.19 11.38 -4.66
N ARG A 438 -7.20 12.25 -4.64
CA ARG A 438 -6.99 13.69 -4.44
C ARG A 438 -6.39 14.03 -3.07
N ALA A 439 -6.79 13.31 -2.03
CA ALA A 439 -6.18 13.46 -0.70
C ALA A 439 -4.70 13.09 -0.71
N LEU A 440 -4.33 11.99 -1.36
CA LEU A 440 -2.94 11.57 -1.57
C LEU A 440 -2.15 12.66 -2.32
N VAL A 441 -2.64 13.12 -3.48
CA VAL A 441 -1.97 14.16 -4.28
C VAL A 441 -1.75 15.44 -3.47
N THR A 442 -2.77 15.89 -2.75
CA THR A 442 -2.69 17.09 -1.90
C THR A 442 -1.69 16.91 -0.76
N GLN A 443 -1.63 15.72 -0.16
CA GLN A 443 -0.69 15.42 0.91
C GLN A 443 0.76 15.34 0.39
N CYS A 444 0.98 14.74 -0.78
CA CYS A 444 2.27 14.74 -1.46
C CYS A 444 2.74 16.16 -1.78
N TYR A 445 1.86 17.05 -2.27
CA TYR A 445 2.19 18.45 -2.55
C TYR A 445 2.78 19.18 -1.32
N LYS A 446 2.26 18.90 -0.12
CA LYS A 446 2.77 19.51 1.12
C LYS A 446 4.19 19.05 1.47
N HIS A 447 4.57 17.85 1.05
CA HIS A 447 5.87 17.24 1.37
C HIS A 447 6.88 17.37 0.24
N LEU A 448 6.50 17.89 -0.93
CA LEU A 448 7.47 18.26 -1.96
C LEU A 448 8.07 19.63 -1.65
N ARG A 449 9.35 19.82 -1.94
CA ARG A 449 9.92 21.18 -2.03
C ARG A 449 9.43 21.89 -3.31
N PRO A 450 9.52 23.22 -3.42
CA PRO A 450 9.37 23.91 -4.70
C PRO A 450 10.32 23.32 -5.76
N GLY A 451 9.79 23.03 -6.95
CA GLY A 451 10.50 22.31 -8.02
C GLY A 451 10.55 20.78 -7.87
N GLY A 452 10.05 20.22 -6.77
CA GLY A 452 9.95 18.77 -6.56
C GLY A 452 8.88 18.12 -7.45
N SER A 453 9.09 16.84 -7.79
CA SER A 453 8.26 16.07 -8.72
C SER A 453 7.43 15.00 -8.02
N LEU A 454 6.15 14.89 -8.39
CA LEU A 454 5.23 13.83 -8.03
C LEU A 454 5.00 12.91 -9.24
N LEU A 455 5.18 11.60 -9.06
CA LEU A 455 4.98 10.60 -10.11
C LEU A 455 4.02 9.49 -9.63
N LEU A 456 2.78 9.47 -10.12
CA LEU A 456 1.76 8.51 -9.69
C LEU A 456 1.27 7.63 -10.85
N GLY A 457 1.45 6.32 -10.71
CA GLY A 457 1.06 5.32 -11.70
C GLY A 457 -0.42 4.92 -11.61
N ASN A 458 -1.07 4.74 -12.76
CA ASN A 458 -2.41 4.15 -12.88
C ASN A 458 -2.53 3.34 -14.18
N PHE A 459 -3.12 2.16 -14.11
CA PHE A 459 -3.49 1.37 -15.28
C PHE A 459 -4.61 2.06 -16.06
N THR A 460 -4.49 2.12 -17.39
CA THR A 460 -5.62 2.43 -18.27
C THR A 460 -6.34 1.15 -18.66
N ALA A 461 -7.55 1.25 -19.20
CA ALA A 461 -8.27 0.08 -19.69
C ALA A 461 -7.56 -0.49 -20.93
N TYR A 462 -7.40 -1.81 -20.98
CA TYR A 462 -6.75 -2.53 -22.08
C TYR A 462 -7.47 -3.86 -22.34
N PRO A 463 -7.30 -4.51 -23.52
CA PRO A 463 -8.09 -5.67 -23.90
C PRO A 463 -8.11 -6.82 -22.88
N ASP A 464 -6.97 -7.10 -22.25
CA ASP A 464 -6.80 -8.21 -21.30
C ASP A 464 -7.26 -7.87 -19.86
N SER A 465 -7.77 -6.65 -19.61
CA SER A 465 -8.28 -6.24 -18.29
C SER A 465 -9.41 -7.13 -17.78
N LEU A 466 -10.26 -7.66 -18.67
CA LEU A 466 -11.36 -8.57 -18.30
C LEU A 466 -10.88 -9.87 -17.66
N PHE A 467 -9.71 -10.38 -18.07
CA PHE A 467 -9.13 -11.58 -17.45
C PHE A 467 -8.74 -11.32 -16.00
N LEU A 468 -8.07 -10.20 -15.74
CA LEU A 468 -7.73 -9.79 -14.38
C LEU A 468 -9.00 -9.55 -13.54
N ASP A 469 -9.90 -8.70 -14.01
CA ASP A 469 -11.10 -8.29 -13.29
C ASP A 469 -12.07 -9.46 -13.04
N LYS A 470 -12.48 -10.12 -14.12
CA LYS A 470 -13.63 -11.04 -14.09
C LYS A 470 -13.22 -12.45 -13.69
N ILE A 471 -12.03 -12.88 -14.10
CA ILE A 471 -11.55 -14.24 -13.88
C ILE A 471 -10.67 -14.31 -12.62
N LEU A 472 -9.61 -13.51 -12.54
CA LEU A 472 -8.69 -13.54 -11.38
C LEU A 472 -9.18 -12.71 -10.20
N LYS A 473 -10.25 -11.93 -10.36
CA LYS A 473 -10.76 -11.01 -9.32
C LYS A 473 -9.73 -9.98 -8.87
N TRP A 474 -8.82 -9.61 -9.77
CA TRP A 474 -7.88 -8.51 -9.60
C TRP A 474 -8.53 -7.25 -10.18
N GLU A 475 -9.46 -6.69 -9.43
CA GLU A 475 -10.24 -5.53 -9.86
C GLU A 475 -9.48 -4.22 -9.63
N LEU A 476 -9.23 -3.47 -10.70
CA LEU A 476 -8.59 -2.15 -10.67
C LEU A 476 -9.55 -1.02 -11.06
N ILE A 477 -9.21 0.20 -10.69
CA ILE A 477 -9.82 1.43 -11.21
C ILE A 477 -8.97 1.93 -12.38
N TYR A 478 -9.40 1.57 -13.58
CA TYR A 478 -8.76 2.00 -14.81
C TYR A 478 -9.03 3.48 -15.10
N ARG A 479 -7.97 4.21 -15.49
CA ARG A 479 -8.02 5.63 -15.83
C ARG A 479 -7.17 5.92 -17.06
N ASN A 480 -7.74 6.64 -18.01
CA ASN A 480 -7.01 7.16 -19.15
C ASN A 480 -6.29 8.48 -18.78
N ALA A 481 -5.58 9.05 -19.76
CA ALA A 481 -4.82 10.29 -19.57
C ALA A 481 -5.70 11.50 -19.17
N GLU A 482 -6.92 11.60 -19.71
CA GLU A 482 -7.85 12.68 -19.40
C GLU A 482 -8.41 12.54 -17.99
N ASP A 483 -8.82 11.32 -17.61
CA ASP A 483 -9.28 11.04 -16.24
C ASP A 483 -8.23 11.49 -15.22
N LEU A 484 -6.95 11.15 -15.44
CA LEU A 484 -5.85 11.55 -14.55
C LEU A 484 -5.70 13.08 -14.46
N LYS A 485 -5.80 13.80 -15.58
CA LYS A 485 -5.77 15.27 -15.57
C LYS A 485 -6.94 15.85 -14.77
N GLU A 486 -8.15 15.32 -14.93
CA GLU A 486 -9.33 15.74 -14.16
C GLU A 486 -9.19 15.46 -12.65
N ILE A 487 -8.44 14.41 -12.26
CA ILE A 487 -8.13 14.15 -10.85
C ILE A 487 -7.25 15.26 -10.28
N PHE A 488 -6.22 15.66 -11.03
CA PHE A 488 -5.21 16.63 -10.61
C PHE A 488 -5.72 18.08 -10.66
N ALA A 489 -6.60 18.43 -11.60
CA ALA A 489 -7.07 19.79 -11.83
C ALA A 489 -7.55 20.56 -10.56
N PRO A 490 -8.33 19.97 -9.62
CA PRO A 490 -8.74 20.66 -8.39
C PRO A 490 -7.74 20.54 -7.23
N THR A 491 -6.57 19.94 -7.45
CA THR A 491 -5.49 19.84 -6.45
C THR A 491 -4.55 21.04 -6.59
N PRO A 492 -3.63 21.28 -5.63
CA PRO A 492 -2.67 22.38 -5.73
C PRO A 492 -1.74 22.32 -6.96
N PHE A 493 -1.62 21.17 -7.65
CA PHE A 493 -0.89 21.08 -8.92
C PHE A 493 -1.65 21.69 -10.11
N GLY A 494 -2.98 21.81 -10.02
CA GLY A 494 -3.81 22.32 -11.12
C GLY A 494 -3.67 21.49 -12.40
N GLU A 495 -3.55 22.18 -13.53
CA GLU A 495 -3.39 21.58 -14.85
C GLU A 495 -1.92 21.24 -15.19
N ASN A 496 -0.97 21.50 -14.29
CA ASN A 496 0.46 21.25 -14.50
C ASN A 496 0.82 19.77 -14.30
N VAL A 497 0.24 18.91 -15.13
CA VAL A 497 0.45 17.47 -15.10
C VAL A 497 0.73 16.94 -16.51
N THR A 498 1.84 16.22 -16.63
CA THR A 498 2.24 15.50 -17.85
C THR A 498 1.93 14.03 -17.67
N ILE A 499 1.31 13.41 -18.68
CA ILE A 499 1.05 11.98 -18.66
C ILE A 499 2.15 11.25 -19.41
N LEU A 500 2.89 10.41 -18.70
CA LEU A 500 3.86 9.47 -19.26
C LEU A 500 3.20 8.10 -19.40
N ALA A 501 3.75 7.26 -20.27
CA ALA A 501 3.31 5.88 -20.45
C ALA A 501 4.53 4.98 -20.60
N GLU A 502 4.45 3.79 -20.03
CA GLU A 502 5.43 2.74 -20.34
C GLU A 502 5.21 2.16 -21.75
N LYS A 503 6.14 1.32 -22.20
CA LYS A 503 6.23 0.82 -23.59
C LYS A 503 4.93 0.19 -24.11
N GLU A 504 4.19 -0.52 -23.27
CA GLU A 504 2.94 -1.20 -23.64
C GLU A 504 1.73 -0.25 -23.62
N ASN A 505 1.88 1.00 -23.16
CA ASN A 505 0.83 1.99 -23.01
C ASN A 505 -0.35 1.53 -22.12
N VAL A 506 -0.08 0.64 -21.16
CA VAL A 506 -1.06 0.09 -20.24
C VAL A 506 -0.95 0.73 -18.86
N ASN A 507 0.27 0.98 -18.35
CA ASN A 507 0.47 1.72 -17.10
C ASN A 507 0.84 3.18 -17.41
N LEU A 508 -0.09 4.09 -17.16
CA LEU A 508 0.14 5.53 -17.29
C LEU A 508 0.73 6.10 -16.00
N PHE A 509 1.43 7.23 -16.08
CA PHE A 509 1.99 7.95 -14.95
C PHE A 509 1.68 9.44 -15.05
N ALA A 510 1.04 9.99 -14.02
CA ALA A 510 0.88 11.43 -13.86
C ALA A 510 2.15 12.00 -13.21
N LEU A 511 2.92 12.77 -13.98
CA LEU A 511 4.08 13.54 -13.53
C LEU A 511 3.67 15.00 -13.32
N ALA A 512 3.75 15.49 -12.09
CA ALA A 512 3.44 16.87 -11.74
C ALA A 512 4.57 17.52 -10.94
N THR A 513 4.85 18.79 -11.19
CA THR A 513 5.91 19.54 -10.49
C THR A 513 5.31 20.58 -9.57
N LYS A 514 5.80 20.66 -8.34
CA LYS A 514 5.40 21.69 -7.38
C LYS A 514 5.98 23.04 -7.80
N VAL A 515 5.10 24.02 -7.99
CA VAL A 515 5.48 25.40 -8.37
C VAL A 515 5.87 26.21 -7.14
#